data_AF-G2EE18-F1
#
_entry.id   AF-G2EE18-F1
#
_cell.length_a   1.000
_cell.length_b   1.000
_cell.length_c   1.000
_cell.angle_alpha   90.00
_cell.angle_beta   90.00
_cell.angle_gamma   90.00
#
_symmetry.space_group_name_H-M   'P 1'
#
loop_
_entity.id
_entity.type
_entity.pdbx_description
1 polymer ?
#
loop_
_entity_poly.entity_id
_entity_poly.type
_entity_poly.pdbx_seq_one_letter_code
_entity_poly.pdbx_strand_id
1 'polypeptide(L)'
;MKIFPTNNYAFELSKDSSKAMAELEQNTLITDSLVSEWTKKAFIGKVNENGFRIISSKPGRGAFCVLNGKLESKNGTIEITIHKAFRVMLSIIFLFPFIGFSIALFTKEKEIIISLIIPTLMFLVVFRFIFTELAFRIISKNGLKKLSKIIGITNLKKNEAQHSI
;
A
#
# COMPACT_ATOMS: atom_id res chain seq x y z
N MET A 1 15.34 -7.14 -5.81
CA MET A 1 14.23 -7.44 -4.87
C MET A 1 13.49 -6.17 -4.51
N LYS A 2 12.15 -6.19 -4.51
CA LYS A 2 11.34 -5.06 -4.00
C LYS A 2 11.33 -5.12 -2.48
N ILE A 3 11.79 -4.05 -1.81
CA ILE A 3 11.78 -3.99 -0.34
C ILE A 3 10.34 -4.00 0.17
N PHE A 4 9.46 -3.20 -0.41
CA PHE A 4 8.05 -3.13 -0.01
C PHE A 4 7.16 -3.96 -0.92
N PRO A 5 6.09 -4.58 -0.39
CA PRO A 5 5.18 -5.38 -1.18
C PRO A 5 4.45 -4.52 -2.23
N THR A 6 4.11 -5.16 -3.34
CA THR A 6 3.38 -4.57 -4.46
C THR A 6 2.52 -5.67 -5.06
N ASN A 7 1.26 -5.36 -5.36
CA ASN A 7 0.38 -6.27 -6.09
C ASN A 7 0.01 -5.65 -7.42
N ASN A 8 0.08 -6.44 -8.49
CA ASN A 8 -0.39 -6.05 -9.81
C ASN A 8 -1.57 -6.94 -10.18
N TYR A 9 -2.62 -6.32 -10.71
CA TYR A 9 -3.80 -7.01 -11.18
C TYR A 9 -4.13 -6.54 -12.60
N ALA A 10 -4.53 -7.48 -13.46
CA ALA A 10 -5.33 -7.18 -14.63
C ALA A 10 -6.79 -7.34 -14.27
N PHE A 11 -7.66 -6.50 -14.82
CA PHE A 11 -9.08 -6.56 -14.56
C PHE A 11 -9.92 -6.24 -15.79
N GLU A 12 -11.16 -6.72 -15.77
CA GLU A 12 -12.19 -6.45 -16.78
C GLU A 12 -13.39 -5.77 -16.10
N LEU A 13 -14.03 -4.86 -16.82
CA LEU A 13 -15.19 -4.11 -16.36
C LEU A 13 -16.50 -4.69 -16.91
N SER A 14 -17.57 -4.60 -16.12
CA SER A 14 -18.94 -4.91 -16.57
C SER A 14 -19.50 -3.87 -17.54
N LYS A 15 -18.95 -2.65 -17.52
CA LYS A 15 -19.42 -1.47 -18.24
C LYS A 15 -18.26 -0.79 -18.97
N ASP A 16 -18.61 0.22 -19.77
CA ASP A 16 -17.63 1.05 -20.47
C ASP A 16 -16.71 1.81 -19.49
N SER A 17 -15.43 2.01 -19.86
CA SER A 17 -14.45 2.75 -19.06
C SER A 17 -14.93 4.15 -18.69
N SER A 18 -15.59 4.86 -19.59
CA SER A 18 -16.06 6.23 -19.34
C SER A 18 -17.06 6.26 -18.17
N LYS A 19 -18.02 5.32 -18.16
CA LYS A 19 -18.98 5.17 -17.06
C LYS A 19 -18.31 4.72 -15.76
N ALA A 20 -17.32 3.83 -15.86
CA ALA A 20 -16.55 3.39 -14.70
C ALA A 20 -15.74 4.53 -14.05
N MET A 21 -15.09 5.38 -14.86
CA MET A 21 -14.34 6.53 -14.37
C MET A 21 -15.24 7.62 -13.82
N ALA A 22 -16.37 7.92 -14.46
CA ALA A 22 -17.34 8.89 -13.93
C ALA A 22 -17.88 8.46 -12.55
N GLU A 23 -18.20 7.18 -12.36
CA GLU A 23 -18.63 6.69 -11.04
C GLU A 23 -17.49 6.71 -10.01
N LEU A 24 -16.26 6.42 -10.42
CA LEU A 24 -15.10 6.53 -9.55
C LEU A 24 -14.88 7.97 -9.09
N GLU A 25 -14.94 8.92 -10.02
CA GLU A 25 -14.79 10.36 -9.77
C GLU A 25 -15.86 10.85 -8.79
N GLN A 26 -17.14 10.49 -9.01
CA GLN A 26 -18.23 10.82 -8.09
C GLN A 26 -18.02 10.26 -6.67
N ASN A 27 -17.30 9.14 -6.54
CA ASN A 27 -16.97 8.50 -5.27
C ASN A 27 -15.60 8.88 -4.71
N THR A 28 -14.88 9.80 -5.34
CA THR A 28 -13.54 10.24 -4.95
C THR A 28 -13.56 11.71 -4.53
N LEU A 29 -12.88 12.05 -3.44
CA LEU A 29 -12.52 13.43 -3.14
C LEU A 29 -11.32 13.79 -4.03
N ILE A 30 -11.55 14.65 -5.03
CA ILE A 30 -10.53 14.99 -6.02
C ILE A 30 -9.51 15.94 -5.41
N THR A 31 -8.25 15.51 -5.40
CA THR A 31 -7.12 16.29 -4.89
C THR A 31 -5.80 15.77 -5.44
N ASP A 32 -4.81 16.66 -5.49
CA ASP A 32 -3.43 16.31 -5.80
C ASP A 32 -2.71 15.62 -4.64
N SER A 33 -3.16 15.86 -3.42
CA SER A 33 -2.57 15.31 -2.20
C SER A 33 -3.18 13.95 -1.87
N LEU A 34 -2.34 12.93 -1.72
CA LEU A 34 -2.77 11.61 -1.21
C LEU A 34 -2.69 11.57 0.31
N VAL A 35 -3.42 12.48 0.95
CA VAL A 35 -3.46 12.62 2.41
C VAL A 35 -4.79 12.10 2.94
N SER A 36 -4.75 11.46 4.11
CA SER A 36 -5.99 11.02 4.76
C SER A 36 -6.73 12.25 5.27
N GLU A 37 -7.92 12.49 4.72
CA GLU A 37 -8.82 13.55 5.16
C GLU A 37 -10.17 12.96 5.57
N TRP A 38 -10.86 13.65 6.48
CA TRP A 38 -12.18 13.22 6.88
C TRP A 38 -13.19 13.53 5.77
N THR A 39 -13.74 12.49 5.16
CA THR A 39 -14.68 12.64 4.05
C THR A 39 -15.70 11.50 4.01
N LYS A 40 -16.89 11.81 3.48
CA LYS A 40 -17.92 10.81 3.18
C LYS A 40 -17.64 10.05 1.87
N LYS A 41 -16.70 10.53 1.05
CA LYS A 41 -16.30 9.87 -0.21
C LYS A 41 -15.63 8.53 0.05
N ALA A 42 -15.61 7.66 -0.96
CA ALA A 42 -15.00 6.34 -0.85
C ALA A 42 -13.47 6.38 -0.94
N PHE A 43 -12.95 7.32 -1.72
CA PHE A 43 -11.54 7.48 -2.04
C PHE A 43 -11.12 8.94 -1.99
N ILE A 44 -9.81 9.17 -2.00
CA ILE A 44 -9.17 10.49 -2.11
C ILE A 44 -8.06 10.37 -3.16
N GLY A 45 -7.96 11.33 -4.08
CA GLY A 45 -6.87 11.37 -5.07
C GLY A 45 -7.33 11.86 -6.44
N LYS A 46 -6.70 11.34 -7.50
CA LYS A 46 -6.94 11.77 -8.89
C LYS A 46 -7.68 10.71 -9.68
N VAL A 47 -8.62 11.16 -10.51
CA VAL A 47 -9.31 10.34 -11.50
C VAL A 47 -9.27 11.10 -12.82
N ASN A 48 -8.83 10.44 -13.88
CA ASN A 48 -8.71 10.98 -15.23
C ASN A 48 -9.43 10.02 -16.19
N GLU A 49 -9.59 10.40 -17.46
CA GLU A 49 -10.28 9.60 -18.48
C GLU A 49 -9.71 8.17 -18.62
N ASN A 50 -8.39 8.03 -18.55
CA ASN A 50 -7.69 6.75 -18.83
C ASN A 50 -7.12 6.09 -17.58
N GLY A 51 -7.43 6.58 -16.38
CA GLY A 51 -6.84 6.01 -15.16
C GLY A 51 -7.04 6.83 -13.91
N PHE A 52 -6.49 6.34 -12.82
CA PHE A 52 -6.66 6.94 -11.51
C PHE A 52 -5.47 6.66 -10.60
N ARG A 53 -5.33 7.51 -9.59
CA ARG A 53 -4.36 7.36 -8.52
C ARG A 53 -5.02 7.78 -7.22
N ILE A 54 -5.42 6.80 -6.42
CA ILE A 54 -6.29 7.02 -5.27
C ILE A 54 -5.80 6.27 -4.03
N ILE A 55 -6.22 6.77 -2.87
CA ILE A 55 -6.14 6.09 -1.58
C ILE A 55 -7.55 5.90 -1.02
N SER A 56 -7.72 4.93 -0.12
CA SER A 56 -9.00 4.77 0.58
C SER A 56 -9.20 5.92 1.56
N SER A 57 -10.42 6.45 1.66
CA SER A 57 -10.78 7.48 2.64
C SER A 57 -10.95 6.95 4.07
N LYS A 58 -10.79 5.63 4.29
CA LYS A 58 -11.04 5.03 5.61
C LYS A 58 -10.07 5.61 6.66
N PRO A 59 -10.56 6.23 7.74
CA PRO A 59 -9.70 6.85 8.75
C PRO A 59 -8.65 5.89 9.31
N GLY A 60 -7.44 6.41 9.55
CA GLY A 60 -6.32 5.72 10.19
C GLY A 60 -5.56 4.68 9.35
N ARG A 61 -6.21 4.06 8.34
CA ARG A 61 -5.57 2.99 7.53
C ARG A 61 -5.69 3.18 6.02
N GLY A 62 -6.57 4.07 5.57
CA GLY A 62 -6.92 4.19 4.16
C GLY A 62 -5.78 4.73 3.27
N ALA A 63 -4.92 5.59 3.81
CA ALA A 63 -3.77 6.16 3.12
C ALA A 63 -2.55 5.22 3.01
N PHE A 64 -2.58 4.05 3.65
CA PHE A 64 -1.41 3.16 3.68
C PHE A 64 -1.08 2.59 2.29
N CYS A 65 -2.10 2.26 1.50
CA CYS A 65 -1.95 1.77 0.13
C CYS A 65 -2.45 2.80 -0.89
N VAL A 66 -1.68 2.98 -1.96
CA VAL A 66 -2.09 3.69 -3.17
C VAL A 66 -2.53 2.67 -4.21
N LEU A 67 -3.68 2.90 -4.82
CA LEU A 67 -4.19 2.17 -5.96
C LEU A 67 -3.97 3.03 -7.20
N ASN A 68 -3.07 2.60 -8.07
CA ASN A 68 -2.82 3.22 -9.37
C ASN A 68 -3.46 2.36 -10.44
N GLY A 69 -4.48 2.87 -11.12
CA GLY A 69 -5.18 2.18 -12.19
C GLY A 69 -4.93 2.83 -13.55
N LYS A 70 -4.84 2.01 -14.58
CA LYS A 70 -4.92 2.42 -15.99
C LYS A 70 -6.01 1.63 -16.68
N LEU A 71 -6.80 2.29 -17.50
CA LEU A 71 -7.92 1.69 -18.23
C LEU A 71 -7.71 1.86 -19.74
N GLU A 72 -8.06 0.81 -20.48
CA GLU A 72 -8.13 0.77 -21.93
C GLU A 72 -9.44 0.07 -22.33
N SER A 73 -10.45 0.86 -22.70
CA SER A 73 -11.80 0.37 -22.98
C SER A 73 -12.38 -0.45 -21.81
N LYS A 74 -12.68 -1.74 -21.98
CA LYS A 74 -13.22 -2.58 -20.89
C LYS A 74 -12.15 -3.24 -20.02
N ASN A 75 -10.89 -3.14 -20.38
CA ASN A 75 -9.79 -3.78 -19.68
C ASN A 75 -8.97 -2.74 -18.91
N GLY A 76 -8.27 -3.20 -17.88
CA GLY A 76 -7.36 -2.33 -17.16
C GLY A 76 -6.36 -3.07 -16.32
N THR A 77 -5.43 -2.29 -15.77
CA THR A 77 -4.41 -2.76 -14.83
C THR A 77 -4.47 -1.93 -13.56
N ILE A 78 -4.25 -2.57 -12.41
CA ILE A 78 -4.13 -1.91 -11.11
C ILE A 78 -2.83 -2.34 -10.47
N GLU A 79 -2.00 -1.35 -10.17
CA GLU A 79 -0.85 -1.51 -9.29
C GLU A 79 -1.24 -0.99 -7.89
N ILE A 80 -1.10 -1.85 -6.88
CA ILE A 80 -1.29 -1.48 -5.47
C ILE A 80 0.06 -1.45 -4.79
N THR A 81 0.40 -0.30 -4.21
CA THR A 81 1.68 -0.05 -3.56
C THR A 81 1.51 0.57 -2.19
N ILE A 82 2.49 0.38 -1.28
CA ILE A 82 2.55 1.18 -0.05
C ILE A 82 2.82 2.63 -0.42
N HIS A 83 2.06 3.56 0.16
CA HIS A 83 2.21 4.99 -0.04
C HIS A 83 3.61 5.48 0.36
N LYS A 84 4.19 6.42 -0.41
CA LYS A 84 5.60 6.84 -0.27
C LYS A 84 5.94 7.30 1.16
N ALA A 85 5.05 8.07 1.79
CA ALA A 85 5.24 8.52 3.18
C ALA A 85 5.37 7.35 4.17
N PHE A 86 4.54 6.31 4.02
CA PHE A 86 4.61 5.11 4.86
C PHE A 86 5.87 4.29 4.57
N ARG A 87 6.34 4.24 3.32
CA ARG A 87 7.64 3.60 3.01
C ARG A 87 8.79 4.30 3.75
N VAL A 88 8.84 5.63 3.71
CA VAL A 88 9.87 6.41 4.42
C VAL A 88 9.77 6.19 5.93
N MET A 89 8.57 6.26 6.49
CA MET A 89 8.33 6.03 7.93
C MET A 89 8.77 4.62 8.35
N LEU A 90 8.40 3.58 7.60
CA LEU A 90 8.81 2.20 7.87
C LEU A 90 10.33 2.02 7.74
N SER A 91 10.96 2.65 6.75
CA SER A 91 12.42 2.66 6.62
C SER A 91 13.11 3.27 7.84
N ILE A 92 12.59 4.37 8.38
CA ILE A 92 13.11 4.97 9.63
C ILE A 92 12.90 4.02 10.80
N ILE A 93 11.73 3.37 10.89
CA ILE A 93 11.45 2.41 11.97
C ILE A 93 12.44 1.24 11.96
N PHE A 94 12.80 0.73 10.77
CA PHE A 94 13.78 -0.34 10.63
C PHE A 94 15.20 0.08 11.04
N LEU A 95 15.48 1.37 11.19
CA LEU A 95 16.77 1.87 11.67
C LEU A 95 16.88 1.95 13.19
N PHE A 96 15.77 1.90 13.94
CA PHE A 96 15.81 2.01 15.41
C PHE A 96 16.73 1.00 16.11
N PRO A 97 16.78 -0.29 15.71
CA PRO A 97 17.67 -1.24 16.36
C PRO A 97 19.16 -0.86 16.26
N PHE A 98 19.56 -0.18 15.18
CA PHE A 98 20.93 0.30 15.02
C PHE A 98 21.29 1.41 16.01
N ILE A 99 20.32 2.22 16.43
CA ILE A 99 20.51 3.24 17.46
C ILE A 99 20.81 2.57 18.81
N GLY A 100 20.03 1.56 19.18
CA GLY A 100 20.26 0.78 20.40
C GLY A 100 21.64 0.10 20.40
N PHE A 101 22.02 -0.47 19.25
CA PHE A 101 23.35 -1.07 19.06
C PHE A 101 24.48 -0.04 19.18
N SER A 102 24.28 1.17 18.63
CA SER A 102 25.27 2.25 18.71
C SER A 102 25.50 2.68 20.15
N ILE A 103 24.44 2.85 20.95
CA ILE A 103 24.55 3.20 22.37
C ILE A 103 25.32 2.13 23.15
N ALA A 104 24.98 0.85 22.96
CA ALA A 104 25.65 -0.27 23.64
C ALA A 104 27.15 -0.38 23.27
N LEU A 105 27.52 0.00 22.05
CA LEU A 105 28.93 0.08 21.63
C LEU A 105 29.68 1.20 22.37
N PHE A 106 29.06 2.37 22.56
CA PHE A 106 29.70 3.48 23.28
C PHE A 106 29.86 3.22 24.78
N THR A 107 28.94 2.49 25.41
CA THR A 107 29.02 2.14 26.83
C THR A 107 29.98 0.97 27.12
N LYS A 108 30.52 0.31 26.08
CA LYS A 108 31.40 -0.88 26.16
C LYS A 108 30.79 -2.07 26.91
N GLU A 109 29.47 -2.14 26.99
CA GLU A 109 28.74 -3.19 27.68
C GLU A 109 28.60 -4.43 26.77
N LYS A 110 29.68 -5.22 26.65
CA LYS A 110 29.75 -6.38 25.76
C LYS A 110 28.63 -7.40 25.97
N GLU A 111 28.22 -7.62 27.21
CA GLU A 111 27.10 -8.51 27.55
C GLU A 111 25.75 -8.00 27.02
N ILE A 112 25.57 -6.67 27.04
CA ILE A 112 24.37 -6.01 26.51
C ILE A 112 24.35 -6.10 24.98
N ILE A 113 25.49 -5.92 24.32
CA ILE A 113 25.59 -6.07 22.86
C ILE A 113 25.17 -7.48 22.43
N ILE A 114 25.67 -8.52 23.11
CA ILE A 114 25.33 -9.92 22.78
C ILE A 114 23.83 -10.19 23.02
N SER A 115 23.28 -9.71 24.14
CA SER A 115 21.87 -9.93 24.47
C SER A 115 20.90 -9.19 23.52
N LEU A 116 21.33 -8.10 22.88
CA LEU A 116 20.52 -7.32 21.92
C LEU A 116 20.45 -7.91 20.50
N ILE A 117 21.33 -8.86 20.13
CA ILE A 117 21.36 -9.46 18.79
C ILE A 117 20.04 -10.17 18.47
N ILE A 118 19.59 -11.06 19.35
CA ILE A 118 18.39 -11.88 19.12
C ILE A 118 17.13 -11.00 19.05
N PRO A 119 16.86 -10.08 20.00
CA PRO A 119 15.73 -9.16 19.92
C PRO A 119 15.76 -8.29 18.66
N THR A 120 16.93 -7.82 18.24
CA THR A 120 17.09 -7.01 17.03
C THR A 120 16.72 -7.81 15.78
N LEU A 121 17.24 -9.02 15.66
CA LEU A 121 16.96 -9.88 14.51
C LEU A 121 15.46 -10.26 14.47
N MET A 122 14.88 -10.58 15.63
CA MET A 122 13.45 -10.85 15.76
C MET A 122 12.61 -9.62 15.36
N PHE A 123 12.96 -8.43 15.85
CA PHE A 123 12.29 -7.18 15.49
C PHE A 123 12.32 -6.95 13.98
N LEU A 124 13.49 -7.09 13.36
CA LEU A 124 13.65 -6.95 11.92
C LEU A 124 12.76 -7.94 11.18
N VAL A 125 12.79 -9.23 11.52
CA VAL A 125 11.97 -10.25 10.84
C VAL A 125 10.46 -9.97 11.00
N VAL A 126 10.00 -9.73 12.23
CA VAL A 126 8.58 -9.52 12.53
C VAL A 126 8.07 -8.25 11.87
N PHE A 127 8.73 -7.11 12.05
CA PHE A 127 8.24 -5.86 11.47
C PHE A 127 8.34 -5.86 9.94
N ARG A 128 9.44 -6.36 9.39
CA ARG A 128 9.70 -6.39 7.95
C ARG A 128 8.75 -7.31 7.21
N PHE A 129 8.63 -8.57 7.65
CA PHE A 129 7.94 -9.61 6.89
C PHE A 129 6.54 -9.91 7.41
N ILE A 130 6.27 -9.75 8.70
CA ILE A 130 4.95 -10.08 9.26
C ILE A 130 4.08 -8.82 9.26
N PHE A 131 4.50 -7.77 9.97
CA PHE A 131 3.67 -6.58 10.17
C PHE A 131 3.40 -5.85 8.85
N THR A 132 4.45 -5.55 8.08
CA THR A 132 4.33 -4.76 6.85
C THR A 132 3.52 -5.51 5.78
N GLU A 133 3.78 -6.80 5.59
CA GLU A 133 3.09 -7.65 4.62
C GLU A 133 1.61 -7.86 5.01
N LEU A 134 1.33 -8.15 6.28
CA LEU A 134 -0.04 -8.37 6.75
C LEU A 134 -0.87 -7.09 6.64
N ALA A 135 -0.32 -5.95 7.05
CA ALA A 135 -0.98 -4.65 6.90
C ALA A 135 -1.26 -4.35 5.43
N PHE A 136 -0.27 -4.56 4.55
CA PHE A 136 -0.44 -4.38 3.11
C PHE A 136 -1.53 -5.30 2.54
N ARG A 137 -1.53 -6.59 2.88
CA ARG A 137 -2.50 -7.58 2.40
C ARG A 137 -3.93 -7.23 2.80
N ILE A 138 -4.14 -6.85 4.07
CA ILE A 138 -5.47 -6.48 4.58
C ILE A 138 -5.96 -5.19 3.92
N ILE A 139 -5.11 -4.16 3.86
CA ILE A 139 -5.52 -2.82 3.38
C ILE A 139 -5.70 -2.83 1.86
N SER A 140 -4.80 -3.49 1.11
CA SER A 140 -4.92 -3.65 -0.35
C SER A 140 -6.21 -4.39 -0.72
N LYS A 141 -6.52 -5.52 -0.07
CA LYS A 141 -7.76 -6.29 -0.32
C LYS A 141 -9.01 -5.47 -0.04
N ASN A 142 -9.02 -4.69 1.03
CA ASN A 142 -10.15 -3.82 1.36
C ASN A 142 -10.32 -2.68 0.35
N GLY A 143 -9.22 -2.01 -0.04
CA GLY A 143 -9.24 -0.98 -1.07
C GLY A 143 -9.73 -1.52 -2.41
N LEU A 144 -9.20 -2.67 -2.83
CA LEU A 144 -9.57 -3.32 -4.09
C LEU A 144 -11.01 -3.81 -4.11
N LYS A 145 -11.51 -4.39 -3.01
CA LYS A 145 -12.93 -4.77 -2.87
C LYS A 145 -13.85 -3.56 -3.00
N LYS A 146 -13.49 -2.45 -2.36
CA LYS A 146 -14.26 -1.19 -2.45
C LYS A 146 -14.25 -0.64 -3.87
N LEU A 147 -13.09 -0.65 -4.52
CA LEU A 147 -12.91 -0.19 -5.89
C LEU A 147 -13.71 -1.04 -6.86
N SER A 148 -13.58 -2.37 -6.77
CA SER A 148 -14.32 -3.35 -7.59
C SER A 148 -15.83 -3.12 -7.53
N LYS A 149 -16.37 -2.81 -6.35
CA LYS A 149 -17.79 -2.50 -6.18
C LYS A 149 -18.21 -1.21 -6.88
N ILE A 150 -17.36 -0.18 -6.88
CA ILE A 150 -17.68 1.14 -7.46
C ILE A 150 -17.54 1.12 -8.99
N ILE A 151 -16.43 0.59 -9.51
CA ILE A 151 -16.18 0.63 -10.96
C ILE A 151 -16.74 -0.59 -11.70
N GLY A 152 -17.23 -1.61 -10.98
CA GLY A 152 -17.85 -2.79 -11.58
C GLY A 152 -16.84 -3.77 -12.18
N ILE A 153 -15.80 -4.12 -11.42
CA ILE A 153 -14.83 -5.15 -11.85
C ILE A 153 -15.50 -6.53 -11.84
N THR A 154 -15.49 -7.24 -12.97
CA THR A 154 -16.06 -8.59 -13.13
C THR A 154 -15.01 -9.68 -13.07
N ASN A 155 -13.85 -9.43 -13.69
CA ASN A 155 -12.72 -10.35 -13.72
C ASN A 155 -11.53 -9.67 -13.08
N LEU A 156 -10.86 -10.35 -12.15
CA LEU A 156 -9.67 -9.85 -11.47
C LEU A 156 -8.62 -10.95 -11.46
N LYS A 157 -7.58 -10.77 -12.25
CA LYS A 157 -6.44 -11.71 -12.33
C LYS A 157 -5.22 -11.06 -11.70
N LYS A 158 -4.63 -11.72 -10.72
CA LYS A 158 -3.36 -11.27 -10.13
C LYS A 158 -2.25 -11.60 -11.13
N ASN A 159 -1.45 -10.61 -11.49
CA ASN A 159 -0.26 -10.85 -12.31
C ASN A 159 0.84 -11.38 -11.39
N GLU A 160 1.05 -12.70 -11.38
CA GLU A 160 1.98 -13.40 -10.48
C GLU A 160 3.46 -13.28 -10.89
N ALA A 161 3.84 -12.26 -11.66
CA ALA A 161 5.23 -11.99 -11.97
C ALA A 161 5.91 -11.20 -10.83
N GLN A 162 6.01 -11.77 -9.61
CA GLN A 162 6.97 -11.34 -8.56
C GLN A 162 6.94 -12.13 -7.22
N HIS A 163 6.45 -13.37 -7.20
CA HIS A 163 6.64 -14.29 -6.05
C HIS A 163 7.72 -15.35 -6.29
N SER A 164 8.72 -15.04 -7.12
CA SER A 164 9.91 -15.86 -7.29
C SER A 164 11.09 -15.30 -6.49
N ILE A 165 11.32 -15.97 -5.36
CA ILE A 165 12.57 -16.10 -4.57
C ILE A 165 12.97 -14.89 -3.72
#